data_AF-A0A7X8VKZ4-F1
#
_entry.id   AF-A0A7X8VKZ4-F1
#
_cell.length_a   1.000
_cell.length_b   1.000
_cell.length_c   1.000
_cell.angle_alpha   90.00
_cell.angle_beta   90.00
_cell.angle_gamma   90.00
#
_symmetry.space_group_name_H-M   'P 1'
#
loop_
_entity.id
_entity.type
_entity.pdbx_description
1 polymer ?
#
loop_
_entity_poly.entity_id
_entity_poly.type
_entity_poly.pdbx_seq_one_letter_code
_entity_poly.pdbx_strand_id
1 'polypeptide(L)'
;MTETGRLIFMPRKLKSREIDVLRMMIEQGTVASLREQLWAQLPDIRAWNSCGCGTCPSISLGNEETEYGDLPGSLVVGASTGEAGLLLFIDGARPGYLEFYPHTEGITFMEFPPVAEVVVETPINK
;
A
#
# COMPACT_ATOMS: atom_id res chain seq x y z
N MET A 1 5.46 -36.78 -7.41
CA MET A 1 5.48 -35.64 -6.47
C MET A 1 6.11 -34.49 -7.23
N THR A 2 5.28 -33.69 -7.92
CA THR A 2 5.75 -32.56 -8.71
C THR A 2 6.00 -31.41 -7.77
N GLU A 3 7.27 -31.19 -7.45
CA GLU A 3 7.76 -29.96 -6.83
C GLU A 3 7.59 -28.85 -7.87
N THR A 4 6.41 -28.24 -7.87
CA THR A 4 6.13 -27.03 -8.63
C THR A 4 7.16 -26.02 -8.15
N GLY A 5 8.14 -25.72 -9.00
CA GLY A 5 9.17 -24.74 -8.71
C GLY A 5 8.51 -23.49 -8.17
N ARG A 6 8.64 -23.27 -6.86
CA ARG A 6 8.29 -21.99 -6.24
C ARG A 6 9.16 -21.00 -6.98
N LEU A 7 8.54 -20.21 -7.85
CA LEU A 7 9.10 -18.92 -8.20
C LEU A 7 9.35 -18.26 -6.85
N ILE A 8 10.64 -18.16 -6.47
CA ILE A 8 11.03 -17.44 -5.26
C ILE A 8 10.69 -16.00 -5.60
N PHE A 9 9.48 -15.57 -5.25
CA PHE A 9 9.11 -14.19 -5.39
C PHE A 9 9.91 -13.44 -4.33
N MET A 10 11.01 -12.82 -4.77
CA MET A 10 11.84 -12.03 -3.88
C MET A 10 11.18 -10.67 -3.72
N PRO A 11 10.91 -10.25 -2.48
CA PRO A 11 10.33 -8.94 -2.25
C PRO A 11 11.29 -7.86 -2.74
N ARG A 12 10.76 -6.87 -3.45
CA ARG A 12 11.57 -5.80 -4.07
C ARG A 12 11.51 -4.54 -3.24
N LYS A 13 12.50 -3.67 -3.42
CA LYS A 13 12.40 -2.30 -2.91
C LYS A 13 11.18 -1.60 -3.51
N LEU A 14 10.59 -0.69 -2.72
CA LEU A 14 9.55 0.20 -3.21
C LEU A 14 10.13 1.10 -4.31
N LYS A 15 9.34 1.33 -5.36
CA LYS A 15 9.60 2.36 -6.37
C LYS A 15 9.37 3.74 -5.74
N SER A 16 9.92 4.79 -6.36
CA SER A 16 9.76 6.17 -5.89
C SER A 16 8.29 6.56 -5.67
N ARG A 17 7.39 6.25 -6.62
CA ARG A 17 5.95 6.54 -6.47
C ARG A 17 5.30 5.81 -5.29
N GLU A 18 5.68 4.56 -5.08
CA GLU A 18 5.13 3.73 -3.99
C GLU A 18 5.58 4.27 -2.62
N ILE A 19 6.86 4.60 -2.46
CA ILE A 19 7.37 5.15 -1.20
C ILE A 19 6.83 6.56 -0.92
N ASP A 20 6.64 7.38 -1.95
CA ASP A 20 6.10 8.74 -1.80
C ASP A 20 4.64 8.71 -1.34
N VAL A 21 3.80 7.88 -2.00
CA VAL A 21 2.40 7.70 -1.61
C VAL A 21 2.29 7.08 -0.22
N LEU A 22 3.06 6.02 0.07
CA LEU A 22 3.07 5.39 1.39
C LEU A 22 3.42 6.39 2.49
N ARG A 23 4.48 7.18 2.32
CA ARG A 23 4.89 8.22 3.27
C ARG A 23 3.80 9.26 3.49
N MET A 24 3.20 9.73 2.40
CA MET A 24 2.15 10.75 2.46
C MET A 24 0.91 10.23 3.20
N MET A 25 0.47 9.00 2.92
CA MET A 25 -0.66 8.38 3.62
C MET A 25 -0.37 8.15 5.11
N ILE A 26 0.85 7.72 5.46
CA ILE A 26 1.27 7.58 6.86
C ILE A 26 1.30 8.95 7.56
N GLU A 27 1.88 9.96 6.92
CA GLU A 27 2.01 11.30 7.49
C GLU A 27 0.66 11.94 7.79
N GLN A 28 -0.27 11.89 6.84
CA GLN A 28 -1.53 12.64 6.93
C GLN A 28 -2.68 11.80 7.50
N GLY A 29 -2.65 10.48 7.30
CA GLY A 29 -3.78 9.60 7.61
C GLY A 29 -3.65 8.81 8.91
N THR A 30 -2.52 8.89 9.61
CA THR A 30 -2.32 8.18 10.89
C THR A 30 -2.09 9.13 12.05
N VAL A 31 -2.42 8.68 13.26
CA VAL A 31 -2.10 9.39 14.51
C VAL A 31 -0.60 9.33 14.82
N ALA A 32 -0.08 10.33 15.55
CA ALA A 32 1.35 10.52 15.77
C ALA A 32 2.08 9.28 16.32
N SER A 33 1.49 8.56 17.28
CA SER A 33 2.10 7.36 17.88
C SER A 33 2.23 6.18 16.91
N LEU A 34 1.28 6.03 16.00
CA LEU A 34 1.33 5.02 14.94
C LEU A 34 2.30 5.45 13.83
N ARG A 35 2.26 6.73 13.46
CA ARG A 35 3.15 7.33 12.46
C ARG A 35 4.62 7.10 12.79
N GLU A 36 5.02 7.35 14.04
CA GLU A 36 6.40 7.15 14.49
C GLU A 36 6.86 5.71 14.29
N GLN A 37 6.02 4.73 14.68
CA GLN A 37 6.33 3.30 14.52
C GLN A 37 6.42 2.89 13.05
N LEU A 38 5.55 3.44 12.19
CA LEU A 38 5.57 3.17 10.75
C LEU A 38 6.79 3.79 10.07
N TRP A 39 7.16 5.01 10.46
CA TRP A 39 8.34 5.71 9.95
C TRP A 39 9.63 4.96 10.28
N ALA A 40 9.75 4.42 11.49
CA ALA A 40 10.90 3.62 11.90
C ALA A 40 11.10 2.37 11.03
N GLN A 41 10.01 1.79 10.51
CA GLN A 41 10.04 0.58 9.68
C GLN A 41 10.22 0.87 8.18
N LEU A 42 9.94 2.09 7.74
CA LEU A 42 9.86 2.47 6.33
C LEU A 42 11.11 2.08 5.49
N PRO A 43 12.36 2.16 6.00
CA PRO A 43 13.55 1.73 5.25
C PRO A 43 13.54 0.22 4.90
N ASP A 44 12.86 -0.59 5.69
CA ASP A 44 12.84 -2.05 5.58
C ASP A 44 11.61 -2.57 4.80
N ILE A 45 10.63 -1.70 4.52
CA ILE A 45 9.47 -2.08 3.74
C ILE A 45 9.85 -2.47 2.30
N ARG A 46 9.20 -3.53 1.82
CA ARG A 46 9.33 -4.11 0.49
C ARG A 46 7.96 -4.37 -0.12
N ALA A 47 7.88 -4.34 -1.45
CA ALA A 47 6.72 -4.81 -2.19
C ALA A 47 6.86 -6.32 -2.44
N TRP A 48 5.84 -7.08 -2.00
CA TRP A 48 5.81 -8.53 -2.09
C TRP A 48 5.05 -9.01 -3.30
N ASN A 49 3.81 -8.61 -3.50
CA ASN A 49 3.02 -9.05 -4.64
C ASN A 49 2.42 -7.82 -5.31
N SER A 50 2.23 -7.87 -6.62
CA SER A 50 1.39 -6.92 -7.34
C SER A 50 0.00 -7.49 -7.53
N CYS A 51 -1.01 -6.63 -7.54
CA CYS A 51 -2.36 -7.05 -7.87
C CYS A 51 -2.40 -7.72 -9.24
N GLY A 52 -3.03 -8.89 -9.31
CA GLY A 52 -3.09 -9.71 -10.52
C GLY A 52 -4.12 -9.24 -11.56
N CYS A 53 -4.86 -8.16 -11.31
CA CYS A 53 -5.89 -7.68 -12.25
C CYS A 53 -5.31 -7.13 -13.56
N GLY A 54 -4.03 -6.73 -13.56
CA GLY A 54 -3.34 -6.18 -14.72
C GLY A 54 -3.70 -4.72 -15.05
N THR A 55 -4.56 -4.07 -14.27
CA THR A 55 -5.05 -2.70 -14.52
C THR A 55 -4.74 -1.70 -13.42
N CYS A 56 -4.12 -2.13 -12.31
CA CYS A 56 -3.75 -1.24 -11.22
C CYS A 56 -2.38 -1.58 -10.62
N PRO A 57 -1.71 -0.59 -9.99
CA PRO A 57 -0.37 -0.76 -9.45
C PRO A 57 -0.36 -1.28 -8.00
N SER A 58 -1.51 -1.73 -7.47
CA SER A 58 -1.65 -2.12 -6.06
C SER A 58 -0.65 -3.20 -5.66
N ILE A 59 -0.14 -3.11 -4.43
CA ILE A 59 0.92 -3.99 -3.94
C ILE A 59 0.68 -4.45 -2.51
N SER A 60 1.02 -5.71 -2.24
CA SER A 60 1.25 -6.18 -0.88
C SER A 60 2.58 -5.69 -0.36
N LEU A 61 2.61 -5.42 0.95
CA LEU A 61 3.74 -4.88 1.66
C LEU A 61 4.22 -5.85 2.74
N GLY A 62 5.51 -5.77 3.03
CA GLY A 62 6.18 -6.59 4.04
C GLY A 62 7.59 -6.09 4.26
N ASN A 63 8.42 -6.87 4.94
CA ASN A 63 9.88 -6.66 4.96
C ASN A 63 10.58 -7.66 4.01
N GLU A 64 11.88 -7.86 4.15
CA GLU A 64 12.62 -8.82 3.32
C GLU A 64 12.24 -10.30 3.57
N GLU A 65 11.71 -10.61 4.76
CA GLU A 65 11.48 -11.98 5.22
C GLU A 65 10.00 -12.37 5.21
N THR A 66 9.11 -11.41 5.42
CA THR A 66 7.68 -11.67 5.67
C THR A 66 6.79 -10.62 5.01
N GLU A 67 5.84 -11.08 4.21
CA GLU A 67 4.67 -10.32 3.79
C GLU A 67 3.74 -10.10 4.99
N TYR A 68 3.28 -8.87 5.19
CA TYR A 68 2.43 -8.55 6.35
C TYR A 68 0.95 -8.89 6.09
N GLY A 69 0.49 -8.73 4.84
CA GLY A 69 -0.87 -9.05 4.40
C GLY A 69 -1.93 -8.05 4.86
N ASP A 70 -3.13 -8.14 4.29
CA ASP A 70 -4.32 -7.37 4.65
C ASP A 70 -5.22 -8.20 5.59
N LEU A 71 -5.02 -8.04 6.90
CA LEU A 71 -5.72 -8.86 7.89
C LEU A 71 -7.07 -8.25 8.28
N PRO A 72 -8.10 -9.08 8.59
CA PRO A 72 -9.35 -8.59 9.17
C PRO A 72 -9.09 -7.76 10.42
N GLY A 73 -9.66 -6.54 10.46
CA GLY A 73 -9.46 -5.60 11.57
C GLY A 73 -8.32 -4.58 11.36
N SER A 74 -7.65 -4.60 10.20
CA SER A 74 -6.69 -3.56 9.82
C SER A 74 -7.34 -2.17 9.88
N LEU A 75 -6.57 -1.19 10.38
CA LEU A 75 -6.86 0.22 10.16
C LEU A 75 -6.76 0.50 8.65
N VAL A 76 -7.74 1.20 8.10
CA VAL A 76 -7.72 1.62 6.69
C VAL A 76 -7.60 3.13 6.63
N VAL A 77 -6.51 3.61 6.05
CA VAL A 77 -6.32 5.01 5.69
C VAL A 77 -6.81 5.20 4.26
N GLY A 78 -7.84 6.02 4.09
CA GLY A 78 -8.40 6.39 2.79
C GLY A 78 -7.74 7.64 2.21
N ALA A 79 -7.55 7.65 0.91
CA ALA A 79 -7.19 8.83 0.14
C ALA A 79 -7.80 8.71 -1.27
N SER A 80 -7.79 9.80 -2.03
CA SER A 80 -8.29 9.79 -3.39
C SER A 80 -7.54 10.77 -4.28
N THR A 81 -7.65 10.53 -5.58
CA THR A 81 -7.40 11.50 -6.64
C THR A 81 -8.74 11.88 -7.27
N GLY A 82 -8.74 12.69 -8.32
CA GLY A 82 -9.97 12.95 -9.08
C GLY A 82 -10.57 11.71 -9.75
N GLU A 83 -9.77 10.68 -10.05
CA GLU A 83 -10.17 9.55 -10.92
C GLU A 83 -10.11 8.18 -10.22
N ALA A 84 -9.51 8.11 -9.04
CA ALA A 84 -9.19 6.84 -8.38
C ALA A 84 -9.08 6.98 -6.87
N GLY A 85 -9.43 5.91 -6.16
CA GLY A 85 -9.28 5.76 -4.72
C GLY A 85 -7.95 5.10 -4.35
N LEU A 86 -7.44 5.45 -3.17
CA LEU A 86 -6.24 4.92 -2.55
C LEU A 86 -6.58 4.41 -1.15
N LEU A 87 -6.13 3.20 -0.82
CA LEU A 87 -6.27 2.64 0.53
C LEU A 87 -4.93 2.14 1.03
N LEU A 88 -4.61 2.43 2.29
CA LEU A 88 -3.49 1.82 3.00
C LEU A 88 -4.05 1.02 4.17
N PHE A 89 -3.84 -0.29 4.11
CA PHE A 89 -4.24 -1.23 5.16
C PHE A 89 -3.08 -1.40 6.15
N ILE A 90 -3.35 -1.18 7.43
CA ILE A 90 -2.36 -1.23 8.50
C ILE A 90 -2.86 -2.18 9.60
N ASP A 91 -2.14 -3.27 9.84
CA ASP A 91 -2.37 -4.14 10.99
C ASP A 91 -1.39 -3.79 12.12
N GLY A 92 -1.92 -3.23 13.21
CA GLY A 92 -1.10 -2.66 14.28
C GLY A 92 -0.19 -1.55 13.74
N ALA A 93 1.13 -1.81 13.69
CA ALA A 93 2.13 -0.91 13.12
C ALA A 93 2.75 -1.45 11.83
N ARG A 94 2.06 -2.34 11.10
CA ARG A 94 2.59 -2.99 9.89
C ARG A 94 1.74 -2.59 8.68
N PRO A 95 2.29 -1.85 7.70
CA PRO A 95 1.56 -1.51 6.48
C PRO A 95 1.50 -2.76 5.60
N GLY A 96 0.31 -3.31 5.40
CA GLY A 96 0.10 -4.64 4.81
C GLY A 96 -0.21 -4.62 3.32
N TYR A 97 -0.99 -3.64 2.86
CA TYR A 97 -1.38 -3.51 1.46
C TYR A 97 -1.58 -2.04 1.10
N LEU A 98 -1.06 -1.65 -0.06
CA LEU A 98 -1.28 -0.33 -0.65
C LEU A 98 -2.08 -0.52 -1.93
N GLU A 99 -3.33 -0.07 -1.89
CA GLU A 99 -4.29 -0.21 -2.97
C GLU A 99 -4.45 1.11 -3.74
N PHE A 100 -4.51 1.00 -5.07
CA PHE A 100 -4.97 2.06 -5.96
C PHE A 100 -5.97 1.46 -6.94
N TYR A 101 -7.18 2.00 -6.98
CA TYR A 101 -8.25 1.48 -7.83
C TYR A 101 -8.97 2.62 -8.57
N PRO A 102 -9.31 2.44 -9.85
CA PRO A 102 -10.05 3.45 -10.59
C PRO A 102 -11.49 3.57 -10.05
N HIS A 103 -12.03 4.78 -10.01
CA HIS A 103 -13.47 4.98 -9.74
C HIS A 103 -14.35 4.53 -10.91
N THR A 104 -13.79 4.56 -12.13
CA THR A 104 -14.50 4.21 -13.37
C THR A 104 -13.92 2.93 -13.95
N GLU A 105 -14.78 1.98 -14.30
CA GLU A 105 -14.37 0.73 -14.95
C GLU A 105 -13.66 0.98 -16.29
N GLY A 106 -12.73 0.09 -16.64
CA GLY A 106 -11.99 0.14 -17.90
C GLY A 106 -10.79 1.10 -17.91
N ILE A 107 -10.61 1.91 -16.87
CA ILE A 107 -9.39 2.73 -16.69
C ILE A 107 -8.26 1.85 -16.16
N THR A 108 -7.06 2.07 -16.69
CA THR A 108 -5.84 1.36 -16.29
C THR A 108 -4.80 2.34 -15.77
N PHE A 109 -4.26 2.04 -14.59
CA PHE A 109 -3.14 2.76 -13.99
C PHE A 109 -1.95 1.81 -13.84
N MET A 110 -0.80 2.19 -14.39
CA MET A 110 0.43 1.38 -14.30
C MET A 110 1.33 1.77 -13.13
N GLU A 111 1.10 2.93 -12.54
CA GLU A 111 1.86 3.47 -11.41
C GLU A 111 0.95 4.19 -10.43
N PHE A 112 1.39 4.29 -9.18
CA PHE A 112 0.75 5.14 -8.18
C PHE A 112 0.84 6.62 -8.59
N PRO A 113 -0.17 7.43 -8.21
CA PRO A 113 -0.25 8.82 -8.64
C PRO A 113 0.85 9.69 -7.98
N PRO A 114 1.14 10.86 -8.55
CA PRO A 114 1.88 11.91 -7.85
C PRO A 114 1.18 12.33 -6.56
N VAL A 115 1.93 12.48 -5.46
CA VAL A 115 1.38 12.89 -4.16
C VAL A 115 0.68 14.25 -4.19
N ALA A 116 1.02 15.12 -5.15
CA ALA A 116 0.36 16.40 -5.35
C ALA A 116 -1.10 16.27 -5.84
N GLU A 117 -1.47 15.11 -6.38
CA GLU A 117 -2.83 14.80 -6.85
C GLU A 117 -3.64 14.02 -5.81
N VAL A 118 -3.02 13.64 -4.69
CA VAL A 118 -3.64 12.82 -3.67
C VAL A 118 -4.15 13.67 -2.51
N VAL A 119 -5.39 13.40 -2.12
CA VAL A 119 -6.04 14.01 -0.96
C VAL A 119 -6.37 12.91 0.04
N VAL A 120 -5.79 12.96 1.24
CA VAL A 120 -6.11 12.00 2.30
C VAL A 120 -7.47 12.33 2.90
N GLU A 121 -8.30 11.31 3.00
CA GLU A 121 -9.63 11.42 3.58
C GLU A 121 -9.49 11.50 5.09
N THR A 122 -10.15 12.50 5.69
CA THR A 122 -10.17 12.62 7.15
C THR A 122 -10.79 11.35 7.76
N PRO A 123 -10.20 10.75 8.81
CA PRO A 123 -10.82 9.61 9.48
C PRO A 123 -12.20 10.01 9.98
N ILE A 124 -13.25 9.49 9.34
CA ILE A 124 -14.59 9.56 9.90
C ILE A 124 -14.57 8.55 11.04
N ASN A 125 -14.41 9.01 12.28
CA ASN A 125 -14.77 8.20 13.44
C ASN A 125 -16.23 7.74 13.23
N LYS A 126 -16.41 6.48 12.85
CA LYS A 126 -17.70 5.80 12.96
C LYS A 126 -17.78 5.17 14.33
#